data_AF-A0A6A9UU99-F1
#
_entry.id   AF-A0A6A9UU99-F1
#
_cell.length_a   1.000
_cell.length_b   1.000
_cell.length_c   1.000
_cell.angle_alpha   90.00
_cell.angle_beta   90.00
_cell.angle_gamma   90.00
#
_symmetry.space_group_name_H-M   'P 1'
#
loop_
_entity.id
_entity.type
_entity.pdbx_description
1 polymer ?
#
loop_
_entity_poly.entity_id
_entity_poly.type
_entity_poly.pdbx_seq_one_letter_code
_entity_poly.pdbx_strand_id
1 'polypeptide(L)'
;MSLQLRYVAHSEVGLVRKNNQDSGYASPTLLVVADGMGGAAAGDLASAVAIAEVKAADAELRQAAEAAREGTDEPPRDPEPPVAGPDGTGTDGTGTGGTGTGGAEGEPEPVDPNEVPLAVDEMLGSLAGIVARANDRIADLVAADHSLEGMGTTLDAGMFDGEHLALAHIGDSRVYLLRDGVLQRLTHDHSWVQSLVDDGRISPEEAAYHPHRSLLLKVLNGQPANDPDLSTHRLRAGDRLLFCSDGLCGLVDDAVMEPLLAVPDPEEALRLLLAEAHAEGGIDNITILIADLVEAGDDPELADVMVLGAAGSTDIPDVSVRPQTIDLGDGDDDGEDDLDAPSAPLPATPRTVSTPVSATSPDPESDRYALQAPPPARRRVLRVVLTLLLVVVLLGGAATGAVLWGRTQYFVGPADDRIAIYRGLPDEIGGLALNQVYEIQQTAIADLPLLYQEQVRATIEVNSLAAARTTVAELAEVSQECIRQREERAEATTEPTPRPSTPAPDETEPPSPGPTGSTPPPPEDGTC
;
A
#
# COMPACT_ATOMS: atom_id res chain seq x y z
N MET A 1 16.91 26.78 -29.34
CA MET A 1 15.49 27.05 -29.04
C MET A 1 15.30 26.44 -27.68
N SER A 2 14.82 27.22 -26.72
CA SER A 2 14.49 26.71 -25.39
C SER A 2 13.41 25.64 -25.51
N LEU A 3 13.52 24.58 -24.71
CA LEU A 3 12.45 23.61 -24.53
C LEU A 3 11.81 23.84 -23.17
N GLN A 4 10.52 23.53 -23.07
CA GLN A 4 9.77 23.59 -21.82
C GLN A 4 8.97 22.30 -21.61
N LEU A 5 8.68 21.98 -20.35
CA LEU A 5 7.83 20.85 -19.99
C LEU A 5 6.37 21.27 -19.98
N ARG A 6 5.51 20.50 -20.64
CA ARG A 6 4.05 20.54 -20.47
C ARG A 6 3.62 19.21 -19.89
N TYR A 7 3.20 19.20 -18.63
CA TYR A 7 2.89 17.98 -17.90
C TYR A 7 1.43 17.88 -17.45
N VAL A 8 0.99 16.63 -17.28
CA VAL A 8 -0.24 16.26 -16.59
C VAL A 8 0.08 15.15 -15.61
N ALA A 9 -0.59 15.13 -14.47
CA ALA A 9 -0.32 14.12 -13.46
C ALA A 9 -1.55 13.80 -12.61
N HIS A 10 -1.58 12.57 -12.09
CA HIS A 10 -2.67 12.02 -11.29
C HIS A 10 -2.10 11.08 -10.23
N SER A 11 -2.77 10.99 -9.09
CA SER A 11 -2.41 10.08 -7.99
C SER A 11 -3.66 9.66 -7.23
N GLU A 12 -3.85 8.36 -7.03
CA GLU A 12 -5.04 7.81 -6.38
C GLU A 12 -4.78 6.54 -5.57
N VAL A 13 -5.76 6.18 -4.72
CA VAL A 13 -5.69 5.04 -3.81
C VAL A 13 -5.71 3.68 -4.53
N GLY A 14 -6.25 3.63 -5.75
CA GLY A 14 -6.63 2.37 -6.41
C GLY A 14 -7.88 1.73 -5.78
N LEU A 15 -8.09 0.43 -6.06
CA LEU A 15 -9.31 -0.31 -5.70
C LEU A 15 -9.19 -1.14 -4.42
N VAL A 16 -7.97 -1.38 -3.92
CA VAL A 16 -7.71 -2.33 -2.81
C VAL A 16 -7.07 -1.67 -1.57
N ARG A 17 -6.21 -0.67 -1.75
CA ARG A 17 -5.59 0.06 -0.62
C ARG A 17 -6.63 0.93 0.11
N LYS A 18 -6.30 1.40 1.32
CA LYS A 18 -7.20 2.21 2.17
C LYS A 18 -6.88 3.69 2.18
N ASN A 19 -5.60 4.01 2.02
CA ASN A 19 -5.01 5.34 1.93
C ASN A 19 -4.12 5.36 0.67
N ASN A 20 -3.83 6.56 0.19
CA ASN A 20 -2.80 6.76 -0.81
C ASN A 20 -1.49 7.04 -0.07
N GLN A 21 -0.47 6.21 -0.30
CA GLN A 21 0.86 6.37 0.27
C GLN A 21 1.86 6.90 -0.77
N ASP A 22 1.50 6.94 -2.05
CA ASP A 22 2.27 7.64 -3.07
C ASP A 22 2.23 9.14 -2.84
N SER A 23 3.29 9.82 -3.28
CA SER A 23 3.37 11.26 -3.44
C SER A 23 4.01 11.61 -4.78
N GLY A 24 3.77 12.82 -5.27
CA GLY A 24 4.45 13.31 -6.47
C GLY A 24 4.52 14.83 -6.53
N TYR A 25 5.38 15.32 -7.43
CA TYR A 25 5.65 16.73 -7.64
C TYR A 25 5.92 17.01 -9.11
N ALA A 26 5.39 18.11 -9.62
CA ALA A 26 5.76 18.63 -10.94
C ALA A 26 5.94 20.15 -10.86
N SER A 27 7.05 20.64 -11.41
CA SER A 27 7.33 22.03 -11.70
C SER A 27 7.95 22.11 -13.12
N PRO A 28 8.12 23.31 -13.70
CA PRO A 28 8.87 23.46 -14.95
C PRO A 28 10.28 22.85 -14.93
N THR A 29 10.89 22.73 -13.75
CA THR A 29 12.29 22.32 -13.52
C THR A 29 12.47 20.94 -12.89
N LEU A 30 11.45 20.39 -12.22
CA LEU A 30 11.52 19.13 -11.47
C LEU A 30 10.25 18.27 -11.64
N LEU A 31 10.44 17.00 -12.00
CA LEU A 31 9.39 15.98 -12.08
C LEU A 31 9.72 14.85 -11.10
N VAL A 32 8.81 14.52 -10.19
CA VAL A 32 9.07 13.52 -9.13
C VAL A 32 7.87 12.62 -8.84
N VAL A 33 8.14 11.32 -8.66
CA VAL A 33 7.21 10.34 -8.06
C VAL A 33 7.92 9.61 -6.91
N ALA A 34 7.19 9.38 -5.82
CA ALA A 34 7.68 8.69 -4.62
C ALA A 34 6.59 7.75 -4.08
N ASP A 35 6.81 6.44 -4.16
CA ASP A 35 5.91 5.40 -3.67
C ASP A 35 6.22 5.14 -2.18
N GLY A 36 5.22 5.32 -1.31
CA GLY A 36 5.41 5.29 0.14
C GLY A 36 5.07 3.93 0.74
N MET A 37 6.02 3.31 1.44
CA MET A 37 5.82 2.02 2.11
C MET A 37 6.07 2.08 3.61
N GLY A 38 5.35 1.22 4.35
CA GLY A 38 5.48 1.11 5.80
C GLY A 38 4.25 0.47 6.42
N GLY A 39 4.24 0.39 7.75
CA GLY A 39 3.05 -0.02 8.50
C GLY A 39 1.90 0.99 8.40
N ALA A 40 0.90 0.81 9.25
CA ALA A 40 -0.29 1.68 9.27
C ALA A 40 0.09 3.17 9.39
N ALA A 41 -0.18 3.94 8.33
CA ALA A 41 0.04 5.38 8.19
C ALA A 41 1.52 5.88 8.23
N ALA A 42 2.49 5.05 7.84
CA ALA A 42 3.91 5.44 7.85
C ALA A 42 4.50 5.72 6.45
N GLY A 43 4.05 5.02 5.39
CA GLY A 43 4.55 5.22 4.02
C GLY A 43 4.15 6.57 3.40
N ASP A 44 2.92 7.00 3.69
CA ASP A 44 2.33 8.30 3.38
C ASP A 44 3.08 9.47 4.04
N LEU A 45 3.75 9.24 5.17
CA LEU A 45 4.66 10.22 5.77
C LEU A 45 6.03 10.21 5.08
N ALA A 46 6.58 9.04 4.78
CA ALA A 46 7.89 8.92 4.13
C ALA A 46 7.91 9.55 2.72
N SER A 47 6.90 9.28 1.88
CA SER A 47 6.81 9.87 0.54
C SER A 47 6.54 11.38 0.58
N ALA A 48 5.69 11.84 1.52
CA ALA A 48 5.43 13.26 1.74
C ALA A 48 6.70 14.02 2.16
N VAL A 49 7.54 13.43 3.03
CA VAL A 49 8.84 13.99 3.43
C VAL A 49 9.79 14.12 2.25
N ALA A 50 9.88 13.11 1.39
CA ALA A 50 10.72 13.18 0.19
C ALA A 50 10.26 14.31 -0.76
N ILE A 51 8.94 14.45 -1.00
CA ILE A 51 8.40 15.54 -1.81
C ILE A 51 8.55 16.91 -1.15
N ALA A 52 8.52 17.02 0.19
CA ALA A 52 8.77 18.28 0.89
C ALA A 52 10.21 18.79 0.67
N GLU A 53 11.22 17.92 0.73
CA GLU A 53 12.62 18.28 0.46
C GLU A 53 12.86 18.64 -1.01
N VAL A 54 12.18 17.95 -1.94
CA VAL A 54 12.15 18.32 -3.38
C VAL A 54 11.56 19.71 -3.57
N LYS A 55 10.38 19.99 -2.99
CA LYS A 55 9.67 21.26 -3.13
C LYS A 55 10.45 22.43 -2.52
N ALA A 56 11.15 22.20 -1.40
CA ALA A 56 12.05 23.18 -0.82
C ALA A 56 13.22 23.51 -1.76
N ALA A 57 13.88 22.48 -2.32
CA ALA A 57 14.97 22.67 -3.27
C ALA A 57 14.52 23.35 -4.58
N ASP A 58 13.36 22.99 -5.12
CA ASP A 58 12.79 23.64 -6.30
C ASP A 58 12.53 25.14 -6.06
N ALA A 59 12.00 25.50 -4.87
CA ALA A 59 11.80 26.89 -4.49
C ALA A 59 13.13 27.65 -4.33
N GLU A 60 14.16 27.04 -3.75
CA GLU A 60 15.51 27.62 -3.65
C GLU A 60 16.13 27.85 -5.06
N LEU A 61 15.98 26.89 -5.97
CA LEU A 61 16.48 26.99 -7.35
C LEU A 61 15.76 28.09 -8.13
N ARG A 62 14.44 28.21 -8.00
CA ARG A 62 13.66 29.29 -8.64
C ARG A 62 14.02 30.67 -8.10
N GLN A 63 14.13 30.83 -6.77
CA GLN A 63 14.59 32.07 -6.16
C GLN A 63 16.01 32.45 -6.60
N ALA A 64 16.91 31.48 -6.76
CA ALA A 64 18.26 31.73 -7.26
C ALA A 64 18.27 32.19 -8.73
N ALA A 65 17.40 31.64 -9.57
CA ALA A 65 17.22 32.06 -10.96
C ALA A 65 16.61 33.46 -11.07
N GLU A 66 15.55 33.75 -10.30
CA GLU A 66 14.94 35.09 -10.19
C GLU A 66 15.97 36.15 -9.77
N ALA A 67 16.75 35.88 -8.73
CA ALA A 67 17.81 36.78 -8.27
C ALA A 67 18.94 36.96 -9.31
N ALA A 68 19.22 35.95 -10.14
CA ALA A 68 20.17 36.06 -11.24
C ALA A 68 19.65 36.96 -12.37
N ARG A 69 18.34 36.95 -12.65
CA ARG A 69 17.69 37.88 -13.59
C ARG A 69 17.85 39.32 -13.09
N GLU A 70 17.38 39.62 -11.88
CA GLU A 70 17.43 40.97 -11.29
C GLU A 70 18.87 41.52 -11.20
N GLY A 71 19.83 40.67 -10.84
CA GLY A 71 21.24 41.05 -10.73
C GLY A 71 21.92 41.42 -12.06
N THR A 72 21.30 41.15 -13.21
CA THR A 72 21.85 41.53 -14.53
C THR A 72 21.32 42.86 -15.08
N ASP A 73 20.24 43.40 -14.51
CA ASP A 73 19.52 44.56 -15.08
C ASP A 73 19.77 45.89 -14.32
N GLU A 74 20.67 45.91 -13.33
CA GLU A 74 21.12 47.17 -12.72
C GLU A 74 22.27 47.81 -13.54
N PRO A 75 22.03 48.92 -14.27
CA PRO A 75 23.10 49.65 -14.94
C PRO A 75 24.04 50.28 -13.91
N PRO A 76 25.35 50.39 -14.19
CA PRO A 76 26.30 50.99 -13.27
C PRO A 76 25.88 52.43 -12.97
N ARG A 77 25.48 52.69 -11.72
CA ARG A 77 25.18 54.04 -11.26
C ARG A 77 26.47 54.87 -11.32
N ASP A 78 26.54 55.78 -12.28
CA ASP A 78 27.60 56.78 -12.34
C ASP A 78 27.67 57.51 -10.98
N PRO A 79 28.85 57.68 -10.38
CA PRO A 79 28.97 58.36 -9.09
C PRO A 79 28.65 59.85 -9.26
N GLU A 80 27.47 60.27 -8.81
CA GLU A 80 27.12 61.69 -8.77
C GLU A 80 28.16 62.50 -7.96
N PRO A 81 28.62 63.65 -8.47
CA PRO A 81 29.56 64.48 -7.74
C PRO A 81 28.88 65.18 -6.55
N PRO A 82 29.59 65.38 -5.42
CA PRO A 82 28.99 65.96 -4.23
C PRO A 82 28.65 67.45 -4.43
N VAL A 83 27.36 67.77 -4.53
CA VAL A 83 26.88 69.16 -4.52
C VAL A 83 26.59 69.60 -3.09
N ALA A 84 27.23 70.68 -2.66
CA ALA A 84 27.05 71.25 -1.33
C ALA A 84 25.68 71.93 -1.16
N GLY A 85 25.19 72.01 0.09
CA GLY A 85 24.05 72.84 0.48
C GLY A 85 24.32 74.36 0.33
N PRO A 86 23.37 75.24 0.71
CA PRO A 86 22.88 75.27 2.10
C PRO A 86 21.39 75.68 2.32
N ASP A 87 20.98 75.59 3.59
CA ASP A 87 19.95 76.36 4.34
C ASP A 87 18.55 76.66 3.74
N GLY A 88 17.51 76.24 4.47
CA GLY A 88 16.11 76.67 4.24
C GLY A 88 15.11 76.20 5.32
N THR A 89 14.69 77.10 6.20
CA THR A 89 13.76 76.88 7.34
C THR A 89 12.26 76.93 6.98
N GLY A 90 11.39 76.19 7.69
CA GLY A 90 9.93 76.45 7.79
C GLY A 90 9.04 75.19 7.73
N THR A 91 8.61 74.59 8.85
CA THR A 91 7.37 74.85 9.65
C THR A 91 6.05 74.23 9.12
N ASP A 92 5.50 73.34 9.95
CA ASP A 92 4.08 73.04 10.26
C ASP A 92 3.07 72.58 9.17
N GLY A 93 2.32 71.49 9.47
CA GLY A 93 1.12 71.11 8.70
C GLY A 93 0.56 69.70 8.96
N THR A 94 -0.21 69.53 10.03
CA THR A 94 -1.04 68.33 10.35
C THR A 94 -1.97 67.84 9.22
N GLY A 95 -2.13 66.51 9.05
CA GLY A 95 -3.18 65.95 8.17
C GLY A 95 -3.30 64.42 8.14
N THR A 96 -4.18 63.87 8.98
CA THR A 96 -4.64 62.47 9.05
C THR A 96 -5.07 61.81 7.73
N GLY A 97 -4.85 60.48 7.59
CA GLY A 97 -5.63 59.65 6.67
C GLY A 97 -4.89 58.37 6.25
N GLY A 98 -5.26 57.22 6.78
CA GLY A 98 -4.64 55.94 6.41
C GLY A 98 -5.36 55.22 5.28
N THR A 99 -4.64 54.37 4.57
CA THR A 99 -5.11 53.10 4.01
C THR A 99 -3.88 52.23 3.77
N GLY A 100 -3.70 51.20 4.59
CA GLY A 100 -2.76 50.14 4.26
C GLY A 100 -3.41 49.27 3.17
N THR A 101 -3.03 49.50 1.92
CA THR A 101 -3.19 48.47 0.89
C THR A 101 -2.06 47.47 1.10
N GLY A 102 -2.39 46.28 1.61
CA GLY A 102 -1.46 45.18 1.54
C GLY A 102 -1.08 44.96 0.09
N GLY A 103 0.23 44.91 -0.20
CA GLY A 103 0.67 44.27 -1.41
C GLY A 103 0.19 42.84 -1.34
N ALA A 104 -0.56 42.40 -2.35
CA ALA A 104 -0.73 40.97 -2.54
C ALA A 104 0.67 40.39 -2.70
N GLU A 105 1.00 39.38 -1.90
CA GLU A 105 2.08 38.47 -2.22
C GLU A 105 1.68 37.84 -3.56
N GLY A 106 2.29 38.30 -4.64
CA GLY A 106 2.06 37.74 -5.97
C GLY A 106 2.50 36.29 -5.94
N GLU A 107 1.70 35.41 -6.53
CA GLU A 107 2.15 34.05 -6.81
C GLU A 107 3.43 34.17 -7.66
N PRO A 108 4.53 33.48 -7.29
CA PRO A 108 5.79 33.63 -7.98
C PRO A 108 5.59 33.21 -9.44
N GLU A 109 5.95 34.08 -10.38
CA GLU A 109 5.81 33.76 -11.80
C GLU A 109 6.63 32.50 -12.12
N PRO A 110 6.06 31.57 -12.91
CA PRO A 110 6.75 30.31 -13.20
C PRO A 110 8.07 30.61 -13.93
N VAL A 111 9.14 29.97 -13.47
CA VAL A 111 10.51 30.21 -13.94
C VAL A 111 10.78 29.39 -15.20
N ASP A 112 11.34 30.03 -16.23
CA ASP A 112 11.84 29.33 -17.43
C ASP A 112 13.00 28.38 -17.02
N PRO A 113 12.90 27.05 -17.27
CA PRO A 113 13.95 26.08 -16.94
C PRO A 113 15.31 26.41 -17.57
N ASN A 114 15.31 27.10 -18.72
CA ASN A 114 16.52 27.52 -19.44
C ASN A 114 17.27 28.65 -18.71
N GLU A 115 16.68 29.22 -17.65
CA GLU A 115 17.27 30.26 -16.80
C GLU A 115 17.75 29.73 -15.44
N VAL A 116 17.78 28.40 -15.25
CA VAL A 116 18.48 27.72 -14.15
C VAL A 116 19.80 27.12 -14.70
N PRO A 117 20.88 27.90 -14.86
CA PRO A 117 22.11 27.43 -15.51
C PRO A 117 22.99 26.60 -14.56
N LEU A 118 22.43 25.56 -13.95
CA LEU A 118 23.22 24.51 -13.32
C LEU A 118 23.87 23.67 -14.43
N ALA A 119 25.17 23.39 -14.28
CA ALA A 119 25.78 22.35 -15.09
C ALA A 119 25.14 20.98 -14.76
N VAL A 120 25.14 20.05 -15.72
CA VAL A 120 24.60 18.69 -15.52
C VAL A 120 25.14 18.02 -14.26
N ASP A 121 26.44 18.14 -13.98
CA ASP A 121 27.07 17.59 -12.78
C ASP A 121 26.55 18.25 -11.48
N GLU A 122 26.16 19.53 -11.54
CA GLU A 122 25.56 20.27 -10.43
C GLU A 122 24.09 19.90 -10.22
N MET A 123 23.33 19.63 -11.30
CA MET A 123 21.98 19.05 -11.19
C MET A 123 22.01 17.68 -10.52
N LEU A 124 22.94 16.79 -10.91
CA LEU A 124 23.11 15.49 -10.27
C LEU A 124 23.53 15.61 -8.80
N GLY A 125 24.44 16.54 -8.49
CA GLY A 125 24.83 16.86 -7.11
C GLY A 125 23.68 17.42 -6.27
N SER A 126 22.82 18.25 -6.86
CA SER A 126 21.62 18.80 -6.23
C SER A 126 20.60 17.70 -5.92
N LEU A 127 20.28 16.85 -6.90
CA LEU A 127 19.41 15.69 -6.72
C LEU A 127 19.93 14.74 -5.64
N ALA A 128 21.22 14.39 -5.66
CA ALA A 128 21.84 13.57 -4.62
C ALA A 128 21.73 14.21 -3.22
N GLY A 129 21.90 15.54 -3.14
CA GLY A 129 21.70 16.32 -1.91
C GLY A 129 20.24 16.32 -1.43
N ILE A 130 19.25 16.40 -2.33
CA ILE A 130 17.83 16.28 -2.01
C ILE A 130 17.53 14.88 -1.44
N VAL A 131 18.00 13.83 -2.11
CA VAL A 131 17.82 12.44 -1.67
C VAL A 131 18.43 12.20 -0.28
N ALA A 132 19.64 12.74 -0.05
CA ALA A 132 20.30 12.65 1.25
C ALA A 132 19.51 13.35 2.36
N ARG A 133 19.05 14.59 2.14
CA ARG A 133 18.22 15.32 3.12
C ARG A 133 16.89 14.62 3.40
N ALA A 134 16.23 14.07 2.38
CA ALA A 134 15.01 13.29 2.55
C ALA A 134 15.25 12.06 3.43
N ASN A 135 16.33 11.30 3.18
CA ASN A 135 16.70 10.15 4.00
C ASN A 135 17.05 10.56 5.44
N ASP A 136 17.82 11.63 5.63
CA ASP A 136 18.16 12.15 6.97
C ASP A 136 16.91 12.62 7.73
N ARG A 137 15.95 13.29 7.07
CA ARG A 137 14.68 13.72 7.68
C ARG A 137 13.78 12.54 8.05
N ILE A 138 13.77 11.48 7.24
CA ILE A 138 13.12 10.20 7.57
C ILE A 138 13.80 9.57 8.80
N ALA A 139 15.14 9.61 8.90
CA ALA A 139 15.86 9.11 10.07
C ALA A 139 15.52 9.89 11.36
N ASP A 140 15.47 11.22 11.30
CA ASP A 140 15.08 12.09 12.42
C ASP A 140 13.65 11.79 12.91
N LEU A 141 12.71 11.54 11.98
CA LEU A 141 11.33 11.17 12.31
C LEU A 141 11.26 9.81 13.01
N VAL A 142 11.96 8.78 12.51
CA VAL A 142 12.02 7.46 13.16
C VAL A 142 12.72 7.53 14.53
N ALA A 143 13.73 8.39 14.68
CA ALA A 143 14.41 8.60 15.96
C ALA A 143 13.55 9.33 17.00
N ALA A 144 12.58 10.15 16.56
CA ALA A 144 11.61 10.81 17.42
C ALA A 144 10.40 9.92 17.78
N ASP A 145 9.95 9.08 16.84
CA ASP A 145 8.88 8.10 17.05
C ASP A 145 9.23 6.73 16.45
N HIS A 146 9.67 5.83 17.31
CA HIS A 146 9.98 4.44 16.97
C HIS A 146 8.78 3.64 16.40
N SER A 147 7.54 4.13 16.50
CA SER A 147 6.40 3.49 15.82
C SER A 147 6.44 3.66 14.30
N LEU A 148 7.26 4.60 13.81
CA LEU A 148 7.57 4.79 12.39
C LEU A 148 8.69 3.84 11.88
N GLU A 149 9.26 2.97 12.72
CA GLU A 149 10.27 2.00 12.29
C GLU A 149 9.76 1.12 11.14
N GLY A 150 10.54 1.07 10.06
CA GLY A 150 10.17 0.36 8.84
C GLY A 150 9.36 1.18 7.84
N MET A 151 9.14 2.48 8.07
CA MET A 151 8.72 3.40 7.01
C MET A 151 9.84 3.62 6.00
N GLY A 152 9.45 3.88 4.75
CA GLY A 152 10.34 4.34 3.71
C GLY A 152 9.60 4.67 2.43
N THR A 153 10.33 5.12 1.42
CA THR A 153 9.74 5.47 0.13
C THR A 153 10.72 5.21 -1.02
N THR A 154 10.19 4.94 -2.20
CA THR A 154 10.95 5.08 -3.45
C THR A 154 11.13 6.56 -3.79
N LEU A 155 12.00 6.88 -4.74
CA LEU A 155 12.07 8.20 -5.33
C LEU A 155 12.61 8.12 -6.77
N ASP A 156 11.80 8.57 -7.72
CA ASP A 156 12.25 8.94 -9.07
C ASP A 156 12.17 10.45 -9.18
N ALA A 157 13.33 11.13 -9.26
CA ALA A 157 13.41 12.58 -9.34
C ALA A 157 14.22 13.03 -10.57
N GLY A 158 13.56 13.71 -11.50
CA GLY A 158 14.15 14.25 -12.72
C GLY A 158 14.23 15.78 -12.70
N MET A 159 15.43 16.34 -12.82
CA MET A 159 15.69 17.78 -12.95
C MET A 159 16.01 18.14 -14.41
N PHE A 160 15.47 19.26 -14.89
CA PHE A 160 15.49 19.66 -16.29
C PHE A 160 16.11 21.06 -16.51
N ASP A 161 17.06 21.16 -17.45
CA ASP A 161 17.79 22.41 -17.80
C ASP A 161 17.40 23.02 -19.17
N GLY A 162 16.40 22.45 -19.84
CA GLY A 162 16.04 22.82 -21.22
C GLY A 162 16.60 21.90 -22.32
N GLU A 163 17.66 21.12 -22.08
CA GLU A 163 18.23 20.14 -23.04
C GLU A 163 18.47 18.74 -22.45
N HIS A 164 18.56 18.61 -21.13
CA HIS A 164 18.94 17.40 -20.41
C HIS A 164 17.99 17.13 -19.26
N LEU A 165 17.80 15.84 -18.99
CA LEU A 165 17.24 15.31 -17.75
C LEU A 165 18.37 14.75 -16.91
N ALA A 166 18.67 15.37 -15.77
CA ALA A 166 19.39 14.72 -14.69
C ALA A 166 18.37 13.88 -13.89
N LEU A 167 18.64 12.60 -13.68
CA LEU A 167 17.71 11.65 -13.06
C LEU A 167 18.38 10.97 -11.87
N ALA A 168 17.71 11.01 -10.72
CA ALA A 168 18.02 10.21 -9.53
C ALA A 168 16.91 9.18 -9.30
N HIS A 169 17.29 7.91 -9.16
CA HIS A 169 16.38 6.78 -9.00
C HIS A 169 16.72 5.98 -7.74
N ILE A 170 15.71 5.66 -6.93
CA ILE A 170 15.82 4.67 -5.86
C ILE A 170 14.48 3.97 -5.61
N GLY A 171 14.35 2.71 -6.02
CA GLY A 171 13.19 1.86 -5.72
C GLY A 171 12.83 1.00 -6.91
N ASP A 172 11.56 0.65 -7.10
CA ASP A 172 11.02 -0.01 -8.30
C ASP A 172 9.94 0.80 -9.02
N SER A 173 9.69 2.04 -8.59
CA SER A 173 9.09 3.07 -9.44
C SER A 173 9.93 3.27 -10.71
N ARG A 174 9.31 3.73 -11.80
CA ARG A 174 9.99 3.81 -13.10
C ARG A 174 9.78 5.11 -13.84
N VAL A 175 10.85 5.48 -14.54
CA VAL A 175 10.87 6.55 -15.55
C VAL A 175 11.08 5.95 -16.94
N TYR A 176 10.28 6.41 -17.90
CA TYR A 176 10.35 6.04 -19.30
C TYR A 176 10.46 7.28 -20.20
N LEU A 177 11.13 7.12 -21.34
CA LEU A 177 11.19 8.07 -22.44
C LEU A 177 10.55 7.43 -23.68
N LEU A 178 9.47 8.04 -24.18
CA LEU A 178 8.91 7.75 -25.48
C LEU A 178 9.50 8.72 -26.51
N ARG A 179 10.21 8.18 -27.50
CA ARG A 179 10.80 8.95 -28.60
C ARG A 179 10.63 8.20 -29.92
N ASP A 180 10.23 8.92 -30.97
CA ASP A 180 10.03 8.36 -32.32
C ASP A 180 9.11 7.11 -32.36
N GLY A 181 8.19 7.00 -31.39
CA GLY A 181 7.27 5.86 -31.23
C GLY A 181 7.87 4.62 -30.57
N VAL A 182 9.04 4.73 -29.92
CA VAL A 182 9.68 3.65 -29.15
C VAL A 182 9.74 4.03 -27.68
N LEU A 183 9.22 3.16 -26.80
CA LEU A 183 9.31 3.33 -25.35
C LEU A 183 10.64 2.78 -24.83
N GLN A 184 11.40 3.62 -24.12
CA GLN A 184 12.64 3.24 -23.45
C GLN A 184 12.53 3.46 -21.94
N ARG A 185 12.66 2.40 -21.14
CA ARG A 185 12.86 2.52 -19.68
C ARG A 185 14.22 3.17 -19.41
N LEU A 186 14.23 4.20 -18.56
CA LEU A 186 15.44 4.92 -18.14
C LEU A 186 15.99 4.42 -16.80
N THR A 187 15.13 3.86 -15.94
CA THR A 187 15.48 3.30 -14.63
C THR A 187 15.74 1.79 -14.67
N HIS A 188 16.31 1.26 -13.58
CA HIS A 188 16.56 -0.16 -13.38
C HIS A 188 16.20 -0.52 -11.94
N ASP A 189 15.11 -1.27 -11.78
CA ASP A 189 14.44 -1.49 -10.51
C ASP A 189 15.38 -2.05 -9.43
N HIS A 190 15.45 -1.41 -8.27
CA HIS A 190 16.13 -1.92 -7.08
C HIS A 190 15.31 -3.01 -6.35
N SER A 191 14.75 -3.96 -7.10
CA SER A 191 13.99 -5.09 -6.57
C SER A 191 14.79 -6.39 -6.54
N TRP A 192 14.43 -7.29 -5.62
CA TRP A 192 15.07 -8.60 -5.51
C TRP A 192 14.90 -9.43 -6.78
N VAL A 193 13.76 -9.30 -7.46
CA VAL A 193 13.50 -10.02 -8.73
C VAL A 193 14.30 -9.46 -9.89
N GLN A 194 14.53 -8.14 -9.97
CA GLN A 194 15.44 -7.56 -10.95
C GLN A 194 16.86 -8.11 -10.74
N SER A 195 17.35 -8.23 -9.50
CA SER A 195 18.66 -8.85 -9.23
C SER A 195 18.75 -10.32 -9.69
N LEU A 196 17.64 -11.07 -9.69
CA LEU A 196 17.60 -12.43 -10.24
C LEU A 196 17.59 -12.47 -11.77
N VAL A 197 16.98 -11.48 -12.42
CA VAL A 197 17.01 -11.31 -13.89
C VAL A 197 18.43 -10.95 -14.33
N ASP A 198 19.09 -10.04 -13.63
CA ASP A 198 20.47 -9.61 -13.93
C ASP A 198 21.48 -10.76 -13.74
N ASP A 199 21.31 -11.57 -12.69
CA ASP A 199 22.05 -12.82 -12.45
C ASP A 199 21.76 -13.92 -13.51
N GLY A 200 20.76 -13.73 -14.39
CA GLY A 200 20.30 -14.73 -15.36
C GLY A 200 19.66 -15.97 -14.71
N ARG A 201 19.08 -15.81 -13.52
CA ARG A 201 18.49 -16.90 -12.71
C ARG A 201 17.01 -17.11 -12.95
N ILE A 202 16.30 -16.08 -13.40
CA ILE A 202 14.92 -16.10 -13.90
C ILE A 202 14.84 -15.24 -15.16
N SER A 203 13.83 -15.42 -16.00
CA SER A 203 13.55 -14.50 -17.11
C SER A 203 12.76 -13.25 -16.64
N PRO A 204 12.73 -12.16 -17.42
CA PRO A 204 11.88 -11.00 -17.12
C PRO A 204 10.40 -11.37 -16.97
N GLU A 205 9.90 -12.28 -17.80
CA GLU A 205 8.51 -12.77 -17.75
C GLU A 205 8.24 -13.61 -16.49
N GLU A 206 9.25 -14.35 -15.99
CA GLU A 206 9.15 -15.06 -14.70
C GLU A 206 9.19 -14.10 -13.50
N ALA A 207 9.85 -12.95 -13.62
CA ALA A 207 9.93 -11.94 -12.57
C ALA A 207 8.57 -11.28 -12.29
N ALA A 208 7.79 -10.98 -13.34
CA ALA A 208 6.46 -10.36 -13.23
C ALA A 208 5.49 -11.13 -12.33
N TYR A 209 5.53 -12.47 -12.36
CA TYR A 209 4.65 -13.34 -11.57
C TYR A 209 5.32 -13.92 -10.31
N HIS A 210 6.50 -13.41 -9.93
CA HIS A 210 7.27 -13.98 -8.83
C HIS A 210 6.64 -13.64 -7.45
N PRO A 211 6.52 -14.61 -6.51
CA PRO A 211 5.89 -14.38 -5.19
C PRO A 211 6.53 -13.31 -4.29
N HIS A 212 7.75 -12.88 -4.62
CA HIS A 212 8.50 -11.84 -3.93
C HIS A 212 8.89 -10.69 -4.88
N ARG A 213 8.02 -10.33 -5.83
CA ARG A 213 8.31 -9.23 -6.79
C ARG A 213 8.47 -7.88 -6.09
N SER A 214 7.56 -7.52 -5.19
CA SER A 214 7.57 -6.30 -4.38
C SER A 214 8.58 -6.29 -3.21
N LEU A 215 9.71 -7.03 -3.33
CA LEU A 215 10.76 -7.03 -2.30
C LEU A 215 11.90 -6.10 -2.73
N LEU A 216 11.96 -4.92 -2.12
CA LEU A 216 12.96 -3.90 -2.45
C LEU A 216 14.32 -4.16 -1.78
N LEU A 217 15.37 -3.71 -2.46
CA LEU A 217 16.77 -3.79 -2.05
C LEU A 217 17.36 -2.42 -1.66
N LYS A 218 16.84 -1.33 -2.25
CA LYS A 218 17.15 0.06 -1.89
C LYS A 218 15.85 0.88 -1.81
N VAL A 219 15.71 1.66 -0.74
CA VAL A 219 14.64 2.65 -0.50
C VAL A 219 15.17 3.74 0.42
N LEU A 220 14.50 4.90 0.44
CA LEU A 220 14.75 5.93 1.46
C LEU A 220 14.02 5.55 2.74
N ASN A 221 14.76 5.14 3.78
CA ASN A 221 14.20 4.62 5.04
C ASN A 221 14.98 5.07 6.29
N GLY A 222 15.79 6.12 6.16
CA GLY A 222 16.61 6.68 7.23
C GLY A 222 17.85 5.84 7.59
N GLN A 223 18.09 4.71 6.91
CA GLN A 223 19.36 3.99 7.07
C GLN A 223 20.48 4.66 6.27
N PRO A 224 21.73 4.64 6.76
CA PRO A 224 22.89 5.07 5.99
C PRO A 224 23.19 4.08 4.85
N ALA A 225 23.77 4.58 3.76
CA ALA A 225 24.16 3.85 2.54
C ALA A 225 23.02 3.43 1.58
N ASN A 226 21.94 4.22 1.51
CA ASN A 226 20.93 4.16 0.45
C ASN A 226 21.20 5.22 -0.64
N ASP A 227 22.33 5.10 -1.34
CA ASP A 227 22.68 6.05 -2.41
C ASP A 227 21.79 5.84 -3.66
N PRO A 228 21.24 6.90 -4.27
CA PRO A 228 20.44 6.80 -5.49
C PRO A 228 21.32 6.48 -6.71
N ASP A 229 20.72 5.84 -7.70
CA ASP A 229 21.34 5.65 -9.00
C ASP A 229 21.15 6.94 -9.82
N LEU A 230 22.26 7.52 -10.29
CA LEU A 230 22.30 8.83 -10.94
C LEU A 230 22.61 8.68 -12.44
N SER A 231 21.83 9.35 -13.30
CA SER A 231 22.01 9.28 -14.75
C SER A 231 21.64 10.60 -15.45
N THR A 232 22.09 10.78 -16.70
CA THR A 232 21.72 11.95 -17.51
C THR A 232 21.26 11.50 -18.89
N HIS A 233 20.14 12.06 -19.35
CA HIS A 233 19.56 11.79 -20.66
C HIS A 233 19.40 13.09 -21.43
N ARG A 234 19.89 13.15 -22.68
CA ARG A 234 19.66 14.31 -23.55
C ARG A 234 18.29 14.21 -24.20
N LEU A 235 17.51 15.28 -24.06
CA LEU A 235 16.14 15.39 -24.54
C LEU A 235 16.03 16.22 -25.81
N ARG A 236 14.84 16.22 -26.42
CA ARG A 236 14.49 16.84 -27.71
C ARG A 236 13.03 17.27 -27.71
N ALA A 237 12.68 18.26 -28.53
CA ALA A 237 11.29 18.58 -28.82
C ALA A 237 10.54 17.34 -29.37
N GLY A 238 9.34 17.08 -28.85
CA GLY A 238 8.52 15.92 -29.18
C GLY A 238 8.84 14.64 -28.39
N ASP A 239 9.82 14.67 -27.48
CA ASP A 239 9.98 13.62 -26.47
C ASP A 239 8.82 13.66 -25.47
N ARG A 240 8.38 12.50 -25.00
CA ARG A 240 7.45 12.36 -23.87
C ARG A 240 8.08 11.53 -22.77
N LEU A 241 8.06 12.05 -21.55
CA LEU A 241 8.46 11.34 -20.33
C LEU A 241 7.24 10.78 -19.61
N LEU A 242 7.40 9.63 -18.96
CA LEU A 242 6.45 9.02 -18.03
C LEU A 242 7.20 8.67 -16.74
N PHE A 243 6.72 9.16 -15.60
CA PHE A 243 7.13 8.75 -14.25
C PHE A 243 5.94 8.03 -13.61
N CYS A 244 6.17 6.89 -12.94
CA CYS A 244 5.09 6.12 -12.34
C CYS A 244 5.50 5.23 -11.16
N SER A 245 4.58 5.04 -10.20
CA SER A 245 4.70 4.07 -9.10
C SER A 245 4.43 2.62 -9.56
N ASP A 246 4.66 1.64 -8.68
CA ASP A 246 4.52 0.22 -9.03
C ASP A 246 3.06 -0.17 -9.35
N GLY A 247 2.07 0.60 -8.87
CA GLY A 247 0.66 0.42 -9.19
C GLY A 247 0.32 0.64 -10.67
N LEU A 248 1.17 1.33 -11.45
CA LEU A 248 1.11 1.25 -12.92
C LEU A 248 2.08 0.19 -13.45
N CYS A 249 3.39 0.37 -13.27
CA CYS A 249 4.40 -0.38 -14.01
C CYS A 249 4.70 -1.80 -13.46
N GLY A 250 4.13 -2.13 -12.30
CA GLY A 250 4.08 -3.47 -11.72
C GLY A 250 2.77 -4.23 -12.00
N LEU A 251 1.83 -3.60 -12.73
CA LEU A 251 0.57 -4.20 -13.23
C LEU A 251 0.46 -4.21 -14.76
N VAL A 252 0.88 -3.13 -15.44
CA VAL A 252 0.76 -2.95 -16.89
C VAL A 252 2.12 -3.11 -17.56
N ASP A 253 2.22 -4.05 -18.51
CA ASP A 253 3.46 -4.32 -19.26
C ASP A 253 3.87 -3.15 -20.17
N ASP A 254 5.19 -2.95 -20.34
CA ASP A 254 5.77 -1.94 -21.24
C ASP A 254 5.18 -1.99 -22.67
N ALA A 255 4.89 -3.20 -23.19
CA ALA A 255 4.31 -3.41 -24.52
C ALA A 255 2.84 -2.95 -24.64
N VAL A 256 2.14 -2.80 -23.51
CA VAL A 256 0.81 -2.19 -23.43
C VAL A 256 0.93 -0.69 -23.17
N MET A 257 1.89 -0.25 -22.35
CA MET A 257 2.12 1.17 -22.08
C MET A 257 2.56 1.96 -23.32
N GLU A 258 3.43 1.40 -24.18
CA GLU A 258 3.94 2.09 -25.39
C GLU A 258 2.83 2.68 -26.29
N PRO A 259 1.85 1.89 -26.80
CA PRO A 259 0.79 2.43 -27.66
C PRO A 259 -0.19 3.36 -26.93
N LEU A 260 -0.36 3.24 -25.61
CA LEU A 260 -1.21 4.14 -24.82
C LEU A 260 -0.54 5.49 -24.59
N LEU A 261 0.76 5.49 -24.26
CA LEU A 261 1.55 6.71 -24.06
C LEU A 261 1.77 7.48 -25.37
N ALA A 262 1.69 6.80 -26.52
CA ALA A 262 1.77 7.40 -27.87
C ALA A 262 0.51 8.16 -28.32
N VAL A 263 -0.57 8.17 -27.54
CA VAL A 263 -1.77 8.98 -27.82
C VAL A 263 -1.40 10.47 -27.74
N PRO A 264 -1.67 11.31 -28.77
CA PRO A 264 -1.11 12.68 -28.82
C PRO A 264 -1.49 13.58 -27.64
N ASP A 265 -2.71 13.45 -27.14
CA ASP A 265 -3.20 14.19 -25.98
C ASP A 265 -2.71 13.54 -24.67
N PRO A 266 -1.91 14.24 -23.84
CA PRO A 266 -1.37 13.65 -22.61
C PRO A 266 -2.46 13.36 -21.56
N GLU A 267 -3.57 14.11 -21.52
CA GLU A 267 -4.67 13.83 -20.59
C GLU A 267 -5.36 12.51 -20.95
N GLU A 268 -5.66 12.29 -22.23
CA GLU A 268 -6.23 11.03 -22.72
C GLU A 268 -5.25 9.86 -22.55
N ALA A 269 -3.95 10.07 -22.78
CA ALA A 269 -2.92 9.05 -22.53
C ALA A 269 -2.89 8.63 -21.05
N LEU A 270 -2.91 9.59 -20.12
CA LEU A 270 -3.00 9.34 -18.68
C LEU A 270 -4.29 8.57 -18.33
N ARG A 271 -5.43 9.03 -18.86
CA ARG A 271 -6.74 8.40 -18.62
C ARG A 271 -6.80 6.95 -19.11
N LEU A 272 -6.10 6.64 -20.20
CA LEU A 272 -6.01 5.29 -20.75
C LEU A 272 -5.08 4.39 -19.94
N LEU A 273 -3.89 4.87 -19.54
CA LEU A 273 -2.99 4.13 -18.65
C LEU A 273 -3.67 3.81 -17.30
N LEU A 274 -4.40 4.77 -16.74
CA LEU A 274 -5.16 4.59 -15.51
C LEU A 274 -6.32 3.59 -15.68
N ALA A 275 -6.97 3.57 -16.85
CA ALA A 275 -8.02 2.59 -17.14
C ALA A 275 -7.44 1.16 -17.29
N GLU A 276 -6.23 1.02 -17.81
CA GLU A 276 -5.54 -0.27 -17.95
C GLU A 276 -5.08 -0.81 -16.58
N ALA A 277 -4.46 0.03 -15.73
CA ALA A 277 -4.09 -0.35 -14.37
C ALA A 277 -5.32 -0.79 -13.53
N HIS A 278 -6.46 -0.14 -13.75
CA HIS A 278 -7.74 -0.58 -13.19
C HIS A 278 -8.26 -1.91 -13.76
N ALA A 279 -8.05 -2.19 -15.05
CA ALA A 279 -8.45 -3.44 -15.68
C ALA A 279 -7.65 -4.63 -15.13
N GLU A 280 -6.37 -4.44 -14.84
CA GLU A 280 -5.50 -5.39 -14.11
C GLU A 280 -5.76 -5.42 -12.59
N GLY A 281 -6.81 -4.74 -12.13
CA GLY A 281 -7.40 -4.87 -10.80
C GLY A 281 -7.09 -3.74 -9.82
N GLY A 282 -6.26 -2.76 -10.18
CA GLY A 282 -5.96 -1.57 -9.37
C GLY A 282 -5.58 -1.90 -7.92
N ILE A 283 -4.72 -2.90 -7.74
CA ILE A 283 -4.46 -3.48 -6.41
C ILE A 283 -3.55 -2.62 -5.51
N ASP A 284 -2.97 -1.56 -6.08
CA ASP A 284 -2.05 -0.66 -5.40
C ASP A 284 -2.44 0.82 -5.55
N ASN A 285 -1.68 1.70 -4.90
CA ASN A 285 -1.72 3.13 -5.16
C ASN A 285 -1.16 3.41 -6.56
N ILE A 286 -1.79 4.31 -7.31
CA ILE A 286 -1.44 4.56 -8.71
C ILE A 286 -1.10 6.04 -8.87
N THR A 287 0.16 6.32 -9.18
CA THR A 287 0.65 7.67 -9.47
C THR A 287 1.31 7.69 -10.84
N ILE A 288 0.87 8.64 -11.67
CA ILE A 288 1.26 8.78 -13.07
C ILE A 288 1.54 10.25 -13.33
N LEU A 289 2.72 10.56 -13.84
CA LEU A 289 3.09 11.88 -14.35
C LEU A 289 3.61 11.73 -15.77
N ILE A 290 2.98 12.44 -16.71
CA ILE A 290 3.38 12.49 -18.12
C ILE A 290 3.85 13.91 -18.43
N ALA A 291 5.03 14.06 -19.06
CA ALA A 291 5.56 15.36 -19.46
C ALA A 291 5.97 15.36 -20.94
N ASP A 292 5.37 16.24 -21.73
CA ASP A 292 5.74 16.54 -23.11
C ASP A 292 6.83 17.61 -23.14
N LEU A 293 7.85 17.41 -23.98
CA LEU A 293 8.80 18.46 -24.33
C LEU A 293 8.34 19.20 -25.58
N VAL A 294 8.02 20.47 -25.40
CA VAL A 294 7.62 21.37 -26.48
C VAL A 294 8.67 22.48 -26.65
N GLU A 295 8.76 23.03 -27.87
CA GLU A 295 9.54 24.26 -28.10
C GLU A 295 8.85 25.40 -27.34
N ALA A 296 9.63 26.22 -26.62
CA ALA A 296 9.10 27.40 -25.94
C ALA A 296 8.51 28.38 -26.96
N GLY A 297 7.23 28.72 -26.79
CA GLY A 297 6.48 29.62 -27.66
C GLY A 297 6.28 31.01 -27.07
N ASP A 298 5.57 31.88 -27.79
CA ASP A 298 5.14 33.20 -27.30
C ASP A 298 3.97 33.12 -26.28
N ASP A 299 3.65 31.92 -25.77
CA ASP A 299 2.55 31.66 -24.83
C ASP A 299 3.14 31.30 -23.45
N PRO A 300 3.15 32.25 -22.48
CA PRO A 300 3.96 32.15 -21.26
C PRO A 300 3.28 31.40 -20.11
N GLU A 301 2.16 30.69 -20.33
CA GLU A 301 1.58 29.76 -19.36
C GLU A 301 2.47 28.50 -19.24
N LEU A 302 3.66 28.68 -18.65
CA LEU A 302 4.42 27.60 -18.03
C LEU A 302 3.52 26.90 -17.01
N ALA A 303 3.55 25.57 -17.00
CA ALA A 303 2.64 24.79 -16.19
C ALA A 303 2.80 25.08 -14.68
N ASP A 304 1.68 25.17 -13.97
CA ASP A 304 1.65 25.39 -12.53
C ASP A 304 2.38 24.29 -11.75
N VAL A 305 2.85 24.63 -10.55
CA VAL A 305 3.44 23.65 -9.63
C VAL A 305 2.35 22.71 -9.10
N MET A 306 2.48 21.42 -9.40
CA MET A 306 1.59 20.36 -8.92
C MET A 306 2.20 19.63 -7.73
N VAL A 307 1.38 19.35 -6.71
CA VAL A 307 1.68 18.42 -5.61
C VAL A 307 0.61 17.34 -5.59
N LEU A 308 1.03 16.07 -5.51
CA LEU A 308 0.18 14.91 -5.73
C LEU A 308 0.23 13.96 -4.52
N GLY A 309 -0.84 13.18 -4.35
CA GLY A 309 -0.89 12.10 -3.38
C GLY A 309 -0.78 12.58 -1.93
N ALA A 310 -0.11 11.79 -1.09
CA ALA A 310 0.04 12.04 0.34
C ALA A 310 0.72 13.39 0.64
N ALA A 311 1.67 13.85 -0.17
CA ALA A 311 2.32 15.16 -0.03
C ALA A 311 1.34 16.36 -0.09
N GLY A 312 0.14 16.18 -0.66
CA GLY A 312 -0.91 17.21 -0.65
C GLY A 312 -1.78 17.24 0.62
N SER A 313 -1.69 16.22 1.49
CA SER A 313 -2.60 16.03 2.62
C SER A 313 -1.96 15.60 3.95
N THR A 314 -0.71 15.15 3.94
CA THR A 314 -0.02 14.63 5.12
C THR A 314 0.70 15.73 5.88
N ASP A 315 0.32 15.94 7.14
CA ASP A 315 1.03 16.84 8.05
C ASP A 315 2.38 16.20 8.48
N ILE A 316 3.49 16.79 8.04
CA ILE A 316 4.84 16.36 8.43
C ILE A 316 5.18 16.94 9.82
N PRO A 317 5.50 16.11 10.83
CA PRO A 317 5.89 16.61 12.15
C PRO A 317 7.16 17.47 12.09
N ASP A 318 7.16 18.58 12.84
CA ASP A 318 8.40 19.34 13.05
C ASP A 318 9.23 18.76 14.18
N VAL A 319 10.28 18.02 13.82
CA VAL A 319 11.26 17.43 14.74
C VAL A 319 12.44 18.40 14.98
N SER A 320 12.19 19.71 15.05
CA SER A 320 13.20 20.74 15.36
C SER A 320 13.69 20.73 16.83
N VAL A 321 13.59 19.58 17.51
CA VAL A 321 14.01 19.37 18.89
C VAL A 321 15.14 18.34 18.93
N ARG A 322 16.38 18.83 19.03
CA ARG A 322 17.52 17.99 19.45
C ARG A 322 17.15 17.28 20.76
N PRO A 323 17.50 15.99 20.96
CA PRO A 323 17.21 15.30 22.20
C PRO A 323 17.70 16.13 23.39
N GLN A 324 16.80 16.44 24.33
CA GLN A 324 17.23 17.06 25.57
C GLN A 324 18.23 16.11 26.21
N THR A 325 19.47 16.59 26.40
CA THR A 325 20.46 15.89 27.22
C THR A 325 19.80 15.63 28.55
N ILE A 326 19.64 14.35 28.91
CA ILE A 326 19.04 13.95 30.17
C ILE A 326 19.90 14.55 31.27
N ASP A 327 19.38 15.62 31.89
CA ASP A 327 19.99 16.29 33.00
C ASP A 327 19.88 15.37 34.22
N LEU A 328 20.95 14.61 34.47
CA LEU A 328 21.11 13.82 35.69
C LEU A 328 21.52 14.76 36.83
N GLY A 329 20.62 15.69 37.14
CA GLY A 329 20.77 16.72 38.16
C GLY A 329 20.62 16.17 39.58
N ASP A 330 21.76 16.13 40.25
CA ASP A 330 22.01 16.21 41.69
C ASP A 330 21.42 15.19 42.69
N GLY A 331 22.29 14.84 43.64
CA GLY A 331 22.06 13.95 44.77
C GLY A 331 23.15 14.08 45.84
N ASP A 332 23.36 15.32 46.28
CA ASP A 332 23.90 15.80 47.58
C ASP A 332 25.21 15.23 48.19
N ASP A 333 26.07 16.20 48.60
CA ASP A 333 27.01 16.19 49.75
C ASP A 333 28.19 15.16 49.75
N ASP A 334 29.37 15.40 50.32
CA ASP A 334 29.94 16.52 51.09
C ASP A 334 31.49 16.57 50.89
N GLY A 335 32.15 17.73 51.01
CA GLY A 335 33.63 17.80 51.08
C GLY A 335 34.32 19.09 50.59
N GLU A 336 34.76 19.91 51.54
CA GLU A 336 35.38 21.25 51.39
C GLU A 336 36.75 21.33 50.66
N ASP A 337 37.06 22.57 50.25
CA ASP A 337 38.37 23.23 50.10
C ASP A 337 39.33 22.95 48.90
N ASP A 338 39.36 23.96 48.01
CA ASP A 338 40.55 24.75 47.62
C ASP A 338 41.78 24.06 46.98
N LEU A 339 42.01 24.32 45.67
CA LEU A 339 43.19 25.07 45.13
C LEU A 339 43.43 24.86 43.61
N ASP A 340 43.85 25.96 42.97
CA ASP A 340 44.56 26.13 41.68
C ASP A 340 44.61 24.98 40.64
N ALA A 341 44.11 25.27 39.43
CA ALA A 341 44.58 24.64 38.19
C ALA A 341 46.03 25.06 37.88
N PRO A 342 46.86 24.21 37.23
CA PRO A 342 46.96 24.37 35.78
C PRO A 342 47.26 23.10 34.94
N SER A 343 46.64 23.06 33.76
CA SER A 343 47.20 22.75 32.42
C SER A 343 48.13 21.55 32.12
N ALA A 344 47.87 20.99 30.92
CA ALA A 344 48.82 20.40 29.95
C ALA A 344 48.98 18.84 29.95
N PRO A 345 49.61 18.22 28.93
CA PRO A 345 48.85 17.63 27.81
C PRO A 345 49.23 16.16 27.45
N LEU A 346 48.60 15.65 26.38
CA LEU A 346 48.82 14.33 25.76
C LEU A 346 50.29 13.89 25.61
N PRO A 347 50.57 12.57 25.73
CA PRO A 347 51.51 11.92 24.82
C PRO A 347 51.10 10.51 24.35
N ALA A 348 51.83 9.98 23.36
CA ALA A 348 51.46 8.79 22.57
C ALA A 348 52.45 7.61 22.68
N THR A 349 51.96 6.41 22.36
CA THR A 349 52.69 5.15 22.03
C THR A 349 53.54 4.47 23.12
N PRO A 350 53.75 3.14 22.99
CA PRO A 350 55.10 2.68 22.64
C PRO A 350 55.15 1.59 21.55
N ARG A 351 56.37 1.23 21.09
CA ARG A 351 56.64 0.33 19.94
C ARG A 351 57.59 -0.85 20.28
N THR A 352 57.29 -2.01 19.67
CA THR A 352 58.21 -3.04 19.08
C THR A 352 59.06 -4.03 19.90
N VAL A 353 59.43 -5.12 19.18
CA VAL A 353 60.25 -6.34 19.49
C VAL A 353 59.40 -7.57 19.87
N SER A 354 59.43 -8.74 19.20
CA SER A 354 60.09 -9.17 17.94
C SER A 354 59.44 -10.43 17.32
N THR A 355 59.91 -10.91 16.16
CA THR A 355 59.35 -12.03 15.34
C THR A 355 59.96 -13.43 15.67
N PRO A 356 59.35 -14.56 15.23
CA PRO A 356 59.56 -15.06 13.86
C PRO A 356 58.30 -15.55 13.11
N VAL A 357 58.46 -15.75 11.81
CA VAL A 357 57.45 -16.15 10.81
C VAL A 357 56.86 -17.55 11.05
N SER A 358 55.54 -17.65 10.96
CA SER A 358 54.83 -18.80 10.37
C SER A 358 53.77 -18.26 9.41
N ALA A 359 53.79 -18.75 8.17
CA ALA A 359 52.90 -18.27 7.11
C ALA A 359 51.52 -18.94 7.18
N THR A 360 50.53 -18.23 6.60
CA THR A 360 49.18 -18.72 6.29
C THR A 360 48.20 -18.83 7.47
N SER A 361 47.60 -17.69 7.82
CA SER A 361 46.24 -17.60 8.38
C SER A 361 45.39 -16.72 7.44
N PRO A 362 44.13 -17.07 7.12
CA PRO A 362 43.33 -16.30 6.16
C PRO A 362 42.96 -14.91 6.70
N ASP A 363 42.83 -13.97 5.78
CA ASP A 363 42.32 -12.62 6.03
C ASP A 363 40.78 -12.64 6.05
N PRO A 364 40.11 -12.24 7.16
CA PRO A 364 38.66 -12.33 7.29
C PRO A 364 37.87 -11.40 6.35
N GLU A 365 38.48 -10.43 5.67
CA GLU A 365 37.80 -9.68 4.59
C GLU A 365 37.76 -10.44 3.26
N SER A 366 38.73 -11.34 3.01
CA SER A 366 38.83 -12.07 1.72
C SER A 366 37.78 -13.17 1.55
N ASP A 367 37.16 -13.64 2.64
CA ASP A 367 36.15 -14.71 2.61
C ASP A 367 34.71 -14.21 2.35
N ARG A 368 34.45 -12.89 2.34
CA ARG A 368 33.11 -12.35 1.99
C ARG A 368 32.78 -12.43 0.49
N TYR A 369 33.79 -12.52 -0.37
CA TYR A 369 33.65 -12.61 -1.84
C TYR A 369 34.27 -13.89 -2.43
N ALA A 370 34.56 -14.89 -1.60
CA ALA A 370 35.01 -16.19 -2.07
C ALA A 370 33.85 -16.94 -2.76
N LEU A 371 33.89 -17.02 -4.10
CA LEU A 371 32.93 -17.75 -4.95
C LEU A 371 32.65 -19.15 -4.39
N GLN A 372 31.49 -19.31 -3.75
CA GLN A 372 31.20 -20.50 -2.98
C GLN A 372 30.78 -21.64 -3.92
N ALA A 373 31.69 -22.59 -4.14
CA ALA A 373 31.46 -23.74 -5.00
C ALA A 373 30.16 -24.48 -4.64
N PRO A 374 29.37 -24.94 -5.63
CA PRO A 374 28.03 -25.47 -5.39
C PRO A 374 28.07 -26.62 -4.38
N PRO A 375 27.18 -26.63 -3.36
CA PRO A 375 27.25 -27.61 -2.28
C PRO A 375 27.10 -29.02 -2.83
N PRO A 376 27.90 -30.00 -2.35
CA PRO A 376 27.90 -31.35 -2.92
C PRO A 376 26.50 -31.96 -2.85
N ALA A 377 26.09 -32.63 -3.93
CA ALA A 377 24.69 -33.02 -4.19
C ALA A 377 23.96 -33.69 -3.01
N ARG A 378 24.68 -34.45 -2.16
CA ARG A 378 24.15 -35.02 -0.90
C ARG A 378 23.50 -33.98 0.04
N ARG A 379 24.02 -32.75 0.13
CA ARG A 379 23.43 -31.69 0.99
C ARG A 379 22.18 -31.06 0.39
N ARG A 380 22.06 -30.96 -0.95
CA ARG A 380 20.80 -30.56 -1.61
C ARG A 380 19.71 -31.61 -1.39
N VAL A 381 20.02 -32.89 -1.62
CA VAL A 381 19.07 -34.00 -1.37
C VAL A 381 18.63 -34.03 0.09
N LEU A 382 19.54 -33.86 1.06
CA LEU A 382 19.18 -33.83 2.48
C LEU A 382 18.22 -32.67 2.81
N ARG A 383 18.44 -31.46 2.27
CA ARG A 383 17.51 -30.33 2.45
C ARG A 383 16.14 -30.61 1.85
N VAL A 384 16.07 -31.12 0.62
CA VAL A 384 14.81 -31.48 -0.05
C VAL A 384 14.04 -32.57 0.71
N VAL A 385 14.74 -33.58 1.24
CA VAL A 385 14.11 -34.61 2.09
C VAL A 385 13.61 -34.02 3.41
N LEU A 386 14.35 -33.08 4.02
CA LEU A 386 13.95 -32.46 5.27
C LEU A 386 12.77 -31.48 5.11
N THR A 387 12.69 -30.74 4.01
CA THR A 387 11.52 -29.90 3.69
C THR A 387 10.30 -30.74 3.35
N LEU A 388 10.46 -31.84 2.58
CA LEU A 388 9.36 -32.81 2.37
C LEU A 388 8.87 -33.42 3.69
N LEU A 389 9.78 -33.79 4.59
CA LEU A 389 9.41 -34.27 5.93
C LEU A 389 8.64 -33.21 6.73
N LEU A 390 9.09 -31.95 6.70
CA LEU A 390 8.38 -30.85 7.37
C LEU A 390 6.98 -30.64 6.81
N VAL A 391 6.81 -30.65 5.48
CA VAL A 391 5.50 -30.56 4.82
C VAL A 391 4.60 -31.74 5.21
N VAL A 392 5.12 -32.98 5.23
CA VAL A 392 4.36 -34.16 5.68
C VAL A 392 3.96 -34.06 7.16
N VAL A 393 4.83 -33.53 8.03
CA VAL A 393 4.51 -33.29 9.44
C VAL A 393 3.44 -32.21 9.61
N LEU A 394 3.51 -31.11 8.86
CA LEU A 394 2.51 -30.04 8.87
C LEU A 394 1.15 -30.52 8.36
N LEU A 395 1.11 -31.25 7.24
CA LEU A 395 -0.11 -31.85 6.70
C LEU A 395 -0.69 -32.91 7.65
N GLY A 396 0.15 -33.75 8.26
CA GLY A 396 -0.27 -34.71 9.28
C GLY A 396 -0.80 -34.05 10.54
N GLY A 397 -0.20 -32.92 10.95
CA GLY A 397 -0.67 -32.08 12.06
C GLY A 397 -2.02 -31.45 11.77
N ALA A 398 -2.20 -30.86 10.58
CA ALA A 398 -3.47 -30.29 10.13
C ALA A 398 -4.58 -31.35 10.04
N ALA A 399 -4.31 -32.51 9.44
CA ALA A 399 -5.26 -33.62 9.37
C ALA A 399 -5.63 -34.16 10.76
N THR A 400 -4.65 -34.28 11.68
CA THR A 400 -4.91 -34.69 13.06
C THR A 400 -5.73 -33.65 13.81
N GLY A 401 -5.45 -32.36 13.61
CA GLY A 401 -6.22 -31.24 14.16
C GLY A 401 -7.67 -31.27 13.68
N ALA A 402 -7.91 -31.43 12.38
CA ALA A 402 -9.25 -31.56 11.79
C ALA A 402 -10.01 -32.77 12.35
N VAL A 403 -9.37 -33.93 12.51
CA VAL A 403 -10.00 -35.13 13.11
C VAL A 403 -10.29 -34.93 14.60
N LEU A 404 -9.44 -34.22 15.35
CA LEU A 404 -9.68 -33.91 16.76
C LEU A 404 -10.80 -32.87 16.94
N TRP A 405 -10.90 -31.88 16.07
CA TRP A 405 -11.97 -30.87 16.06
C TRP A 405 -13.31 -31.47 15.61
N GLY A 406 -13.34 -32.26 14.54
CA GLY A 406 -14.56 -32.97 14.12
C GLY A 406 -15.11 -33.91 15.21
N ARG A 407 -14.25 -34.42 16.10
CA ARG A 407 -14.67 -35.25 17.26
C ARG A 407 -15.40 -34.49 18.37
N THR A 408 -15.32 -33.14 18.40
CA THR A 408 -16.05 -32.29 19.36
C THR A 408 -17.37 -31.76 18.81
N GLN A 409 -17.58 -31.80 17.49
CA GLN A 409 -18.81 -31.33 16.86
C GLN A 409 -19.93 -32.38 16.90
N TYR A 410 -21.15 -31.88 17.06
CA TYR A 410 -22.38 -32.65 17.03
C TYR A 410 -23.39 -31.92 16.13
N PHE A 411 -24.34 -32.66 15.57
CA PHE A 411 -25.45 -32.07 14.84
C PHE A 411 -26.71 -32.90 15.00
N VAL A 412 -27.86 -32.28 14.75
CA VAL A 412 -29.18 -32.92 14.75
C VAL A 412 -29.65 -32.99 13.30
N GLY A 413 -29.92 -34.20 12.81
CA GLY A 413 -30.26 -34.45 11.40
C GLY A 413 -31.25 -35.61 11.24
N PRO A 414 -31.62 -35.96 10.01
CA PRO A 414 -32.60 -37.00 9.73
C PRO A 414 -31.96 -38.39 9.76
N ALA A 415 -32.56 -39.32 10.49
CA ALA A 415 -32.30 -40.75 10.42
C ALA A 415 -33.61 -41.44 10.00
N ASP A 416 -33.72 -41.74 8.70
CA ASP A 416 -34.94 -42.25 8.05
C ASP A 416 -36.17 -41.34 8.31
N ASP A 417 -37.13 -41.80 9.14
CA ASP A 417 -38.36 -41.09 9.51
C ASP A 417 -38.22 -40.24 10.79
N ARG A 418 -37.07 -40.32 11.47
CA ARG A 418 -36.85 -39.82 12.83
C ARG A 418 -35.69 -38.84 12.93
N ILE A 419 -35.68 -38.10 14.03
CA ILE A 419 -34.58 -37.20 14.37
C ILE A 419 -33.45 -38.02 15.02
N ALA A 420 -32.19 -37.75 14.66
CA ALA A 420 -31.03 -38.32 15.35
C ALA A 420 -29.95 -37.28 15.64
N ILE A 421 -29.22 -37.51 16.74
CA ILE A 421 -27.99 -36.81 17.07
C ILE A 421 -26.84 -37.55 16.39
N TYR A 422 -26.08 -36.83 15.59
CA TYR A 422 -24.85 -37.28 14.96
C TYR A 422 -23.64 -36.64 15.65
N ARG A 423 -22.49 -37.29 15.52
CA ARG A 423 -21.19 -36.79 15.95
C ARG A 423 -20.23 -36.78 14.78
N GLY A 424 -19.60 -35.64 14.51
CA GLY A 424 -18.77 -35.41 13.33
C GLY A 424 -19.22 -34.19 12.54
N LEU A 425 -18.80 -34.12 11.27
CA LEU A 425 -19.19 -33.06 10.33
C LEU A 425 -20.35 -33.52 9.45
N PRO A 426 -21.29 -32.62 9.08
CA PRO A 426 -22.43 -32.98 8.23
C PRO A 426 -21.99 -33.35 6.81
N ASP A 427 -20.93 -32.73 6.30
CA ASP A 427 -20.41 -32.95 4.95
C ASP A 427 -19.70 -34.29 4.75
N GLU A 428 -19.80 -34.83 3.53
CA GLU A 428 -19.02 -35.97 3.06
C GLU A 428 -17.82 -35.50 2.21
N ILE A 429 -16.61 -35.98 2.54
CA ILE A 429 -15.42 -35.71 1.73
C ILE A 429 -15.09 -36.97 0.92
N GLY A 430 -15.30 -36.88 -0.41
CA GLY A 430 -14.99 -37.98 -1.33
C GLY A 430 -15.88 -39.22 -1.19
N GLY A 431 -17.13 -39.05 -0.73
CA GLY A 431 -18.07 -40.15 -0.48
C GLY A 431 -17.77 -40.96 0.79
N LEU A 432 -16.95 -40.42 1.70
CA LEU A 432 -16.77 -40.94 3.04
C LEU A 432 -17.51 -40.02 4.03
N ALA A 433 -18.54 -40.57 4.68
CA ALA A 433 -19.23 -39.89 5.77
C ALA A 433 -18.28 -39.60 6.93
N LEU A 434 -18.13 -38.32 7.29
CA LEU A 434 -17.30 -37.86 8.41
C LEU A 434 -18.06 -37.78 9.73
N ASN A 435 -19.20 -38.46 9.81
CA ASN A 435 -20.09 -38.50 10.95
C ASN A 435 -20.52 -39.94 11.30
N GLN A 436 -21.01 -40.09 12.52
CA GLN A 436 -21.60 -41.33 13.03
C GLN A 436 -22.86 -40.99 13.83
N VAL A 437 -23.91 -41.81 13.68
CA VAL A 437 -25.11 -41.74 14.52
C VAL A 437 -24.70 -41.98 15.98
N TYR A 438 -24.99 -41.02 16.85
CA TYR A 438 -24.74 -41.10 18.29
C TYR A 438 -25.98 -41.60 19.04
N GLU A 439 -27.16 -41.04 18.74
CA GLU A 439 -28.42 -41.35 19.44
C GLU A 439 -29.63 -41.08 18.53
N ILE A 440 -30.46 -42.09 18.27
CA ILE A 440 -31.71 -41.96 17.49
C ILE A 440 -32.86 -41.68 18.46
N GLN A 441 -33.72 -40.71 18.12
CA GLN A 441 -34.82 -40.28 18.97
C GLN A 441 -36.16 -40.92 18.57
N GLN A 442 -37.14 -40.82 19.48
CA GLN A 442 -38.49 -41.34 19.22
C GLN A 442 -39.37 -40.38 18.41
N THR A 443 -39.01 -39.09 18.37
CA THR A 443 -39.70 -38.04 17.62
C THR A 443 -39.57 -38.28 16.11
N ALA A 444 -40.71 -38.45 15.43
CA ALA A 444 -40.76 -38.55 13.97
C ALA A 444 -40.71 -37.15 13.35
N ILE A 445 -40.01 -37.01 12.22
CA ILE A 445 -39.88 -35.71 11.52
C ILE A 445 -41.24 -35.23 11.03
N ALA A 446 -42.13 -36.14 10.62
CA ALA A 446 -43.47 -35.81 10.14
C ALA A 446 -44.39 -35.18 11.20
N ASP A 447 -44.03 -35.29 12.49
CA ASP A 447 -44.80 -34.72 13.61
C ASP A 447 -44.30 -33.32 14.02
N LEU A 448 -43.35 -32.73 13.29
CA LEU A 448 -42.88 -31.35 13.46
C LEU A 448 -43.57 -30.38 12.47
N PRO A 449 -43.69 -29.08 12.81
CA PRO A 449 -44.03 -28.02 11.85
C PRO A 449 -43.06 -27.98 10.66
N LEU A 450 -43.54 -27.58 9.48
CA LEU A 450 -42.77 -27.58 8.23
C LEU A 450 -41.40 -26.90 8.34
N LEU A 451 -41.34 -25.73 9.00
CA LEU A 451 -40.08 -25.00 9.28
C LEU A 451 -39.03 -25.88 9.98
N TYR A 452 -39.44 -26.61 11.02
CA TYR A 452 -38.54 -27.49 11.77
C TYR A 452 -38.21 -28.77 10.99
N GLN A 453 -39.10 -29.25 10.12
CA GLN A 453 -38.76 -30.34 9.19
C GLN A 453 -37.66 -29.94 8.22
N GLU A 454 -37.74 -28.72 7.66
CA GLU A 454 -36.72 -28.17 6.77
C GLU A 454 -35.39 -27.97 7.51
N GLN A 455 -35.40 -27.40 8.72
CA GLN A 455 -34.20 -27.24 9.54
C GLN A 455 -33.55 -28.58 9.90
N VAL A 456 -34.32 -29.60 10.31
CA VAL A 456 -33.77 -30.94 10.60
C VAL A 456 -33.21 -31.59 9.33
N ARG A 457 -33.88 -31.47 8.17
CA ARG A 457 -33.37 -31.99 6.88
C ARG A 457 -32.12 -31.25 6.40
N ALA A 458 -32.04 -29.94 6.65
CA ALA A 458 -30.86 -29.11 6.36
C ALA A 458 -29.71 -29.32 7.35
N THR A 459 -29.94 -30.09 8.43
CA THR A 459 -29.05 -30.32 9.57
C THR A 459 -28.86 -29.10 10.47
N ILE A 460 -29.04 -29.31 11.78
CA ILE A 460 -28.87 -28.30 12.83
C ILE A 460 -27.53 -28.54 13.54
N GLU A 461 -26.54 -27.70 13.28
CA GLU A 461 -25.20 -27.78 13.89
C GLU A 461 -25.20 -27.30 15.34
N VAL A 462 -24.50 -28.04 16.23
CA VAL A 462 -24.45 -27.72 17.67
C VAL A 462 -23.09 -28.04 18.30
N ASN A 463 -22.53 -27.06 19.01
CA ASN A 463 -21.16 -27.11 19.56
C ASN A 463 -20.94 -28.14 20.70
N SER A 464 -21.95 -28.91 21.11
CA SER A 464 -21.80 -29.97 22.13
C SER A 464 -22.97 -30.96 22.16
N LEU A 465 -22.73 -32.15 22.72
CA LEU A 465 -23.78 -33.14 23.00
C LEU A 465 -24.87 -32.62 23.96
N ALA A 466 -24.53 -31.72 24.88
CA ALA A 466 -25.50 -31.11 25.78
C ALA A 466 -26.47 -30.21 25.00
N ALA A 467 -25.94 -29.36 24.11
CA ALA A 467 -26.75 -28.54 23.19
C ALA A 467 -27.62 -29.43 22.27
N ALA A 468 -27.05 -30.48 21.68
CA ALA A 468 -27.79 -31.42 20.84
C ALA A 468 -29.01 -32.04 21.56
N ARG A 469 -28.84 -32.42 22.83
CA ARG A 469 -29.94 -32.97 23.64
C ARG A 469 -30.99 -31.92 24.01
N THR A 470 -30.59 -30.67 24.26
CA THR A 470 -31.54 -29.57 24.47
C THR A 470 -32.38 -29.32 23.21
N THR A 471 -31.74 -29.16 22.04
CA THR A 471 -32.43 -28.97 20.76
C THR A 471 -33.38 -30.13 20.43
N VAL A 472 -32.96 -31.37 20.69
CA VAL A 472 -33.84 -32.55 20.55
C VAL A 472 -35.04 -32.50 21.51
N ALA A 473 -34.86 -32.07 22.75
CA ALA A 473 -35.94 -31.97 23.73
C ALA A 473 -36.94 -30.88 23.35
N GLU A 474 -36.48 -29.72 22.87
CA GLU A 474 -37.31 -28.64 22.32
C GLU A 474 -38.13 -29.14 21.12
N LEU A 475 -37.50 -29.84 20.16
CA LEU A 475 -38.19 -30.45 19.02
C LEU A 475 -39.22 -31.53 19.45
N ALA A 476 -38.94 -32.28 20.52
CA ALA A 476 -39.88 -33.26 21.07
C ALA A 476 -41.10 -32.60 21.74
N GLU A 477 -40.92 -31.48 22.44
CA GLU A 477 -42.03 -30.69 23.02
C GLU A 477 -42.91 -30.08 21.93
N VAL A 478 -42.30 -29.45 20.92
CA VAL A 478 -43.00 -28.92 19.74
C VAL A 478 -43.77 -30.03 19.01
N SER A 479 -43.19 -31.22 18.88
CA SER A 479 -43.86 -32.36 18.25
C SER A 479 -45.08 -32.85 19.06
N GLN A 480 -44.97 -32.94 20.39
CA GLN A 480 -46.09 -33.34 21.25
C GLN A 480 -47.25 -32.34 21.15
N GLU A 481 -46.96 -31.05 21.10
CA GLU A 481 -47.96 -30.01 20.88
C GLU A 481 -48.64 -30.13 19.50
N CYS A 482 -47.88 -30.42 18.45
CA CYS A 482 -48.44 -30.69 17.13
C CYS A 482 -49.26 -32.00 17.04
N ILE A 483 -48.93 -33.02 17.82
CA ILE A 483 -49.78 -34.22 17.94
C ILE A 483 -51.11 -33.84 18.61
N ARG A 484 -51.07 -33.15 19.76
CA ARG A 484 -52.25 -32.70 20.50
C ARG A 484 -53.20 -31.86 19.65
N GLN A 485 -52.69 -30.87 18.91
CA GLN A 485 -53.53 -30.04 18.04
C GLN A 485 -54.19 -30.82 16.89
N ARG A 486 -53.51 -31.84 16.34
CA ARG A 486 -54.08 -32.71 15.31
C ARG A 486 -55.18 -33.62 15.88
N GLU A 487 -55.00 -34.14 17.09
CA GLU A 487 -56.02 -34.92 17.80
C GLU A 487 -57.26 -34.06 18.13
N GLU A 488 -57.08 -32.85 18.67
CA GLU A 488 -58.17 -31.91 18.96
C GLU A 488 -58.98 -31.52 17.70
N ARG A 489 -58.30 -31.29 16.55
CA ARG A 489 -58.98 -31.05 15.26
C ARG A 489 -59.72 -32.27 14.75
N ALA A 490 -59.17 -33.48 14.95
CA ALA A 490 -59.83 -34.72 14.55
C ALA A 490 -61.11 -34.96 15.37
N GLU A 491 -61.06 -34.75 16.69
CA GLU A 491 -62.24 -34.84 17.57
C GLU A 491 -63.31 -33.80 17.20
N ALA A 492 -62.93 -32.53 17.04
CA ALA A 492 -63.84 -31.45 16.64
C ALA A 492 -64.54 -31.70 15.29
N THR A 493 -63.92 -32.45 14.38
CA THR A 493 -64.51 -32.83 13.08
C THR A 493 -65.57 -33.94 13.21
N THR A 494 -65.59 -34.67 14.33
CA THR A 494 -66.55 -35.77 14.54
C THR A 494 -67.88 -35.37 15.21
N GLU A 495 -68.04 -34.13 15.65
CA GLU A 495 -69.29 -33.66 16.27
C GLU A 495 -70.34 -33.27 15.19
N PRO A 496 -71.49 -33.97 15.10
CA PRO A 496 -72.40 -33.81 13.97
C PRO A 496 -73.29 -32.57 14.10
N THR A 497 -72.99 -31.52 13.33
CA THR A 497 -73.89 -30.36 13.14
C THR A 497 -75.28 -30.84 12.64
N PRO A 498 -76.39 -30.52 13.33
CA PRO A 498 -77.73 -30.95 12.92
C PRO A 498 -78.17 -30.23 11.63
N ARG A 499 -78.30 -30.98 10.54
CA ARG A 499 -78.73 -30.49 9.22
C ARG A 499 -80.26 -30.31 9.20
N PRO A 500 -80.81 -29.14 8.77
CA PRO A 500 -82.25 -28.98 8.63
C PRO A 500 -82.82 -29.87 7.52
N SER A 501 -83.91 -30.58 7.82
CA SER A 501 -84.55 -31.50 6.88
C SER A 501 -85.38 -30.77 5.83
N THR A 502 -85.10 -31.02 4.55
CA THR A 502 -85.98 -30.71 3.41
C THR A 502 -86.16 -32.00 2.59
N PRO A 503 -87.39 -32.39 2.21
CA PRO A 503 -87.63 -33.68 1.54
C PRO A 503 -87.23 -33.67 0.05
N ALA A 504 -86.89 -34.85 -0.46
CA ALA A 504 -86.39 -35.12 -1.80
C ALA A 504 -87.46 -34.96 -2.92
N PRO A 505 -87.01 -34.98 -4.18
CA PRO A 505 -87.50 -36.03 -5.08
C PRO A 505 -86.37 -36.87 -5.70
N ASP A 506 -86.78 -37.80 -6.56
CA ASP A 506 -86.19 -39.13 -6.77
C ASP A 506 -85.17 -39.27 -7.93
N GLU A 507 -84.61 -40.49 -7.99
CA GLU A 507 -84.05 -41.20 -9.17
C GLU A 507 -82.62 -40.92 -9.73
N THR A 508 -81.80 -41.97 -9.55
CA THR A 508 -81.02 -42.68 -10.61
C THR A 508 -79.73 -42.06 -11.18
N GLU A 509 -78.56 -42.57 -10.74
CA GLU A 509 -77.58 -43.35 -11.55
C GLU A 509 -76.33 -43.72 -10.69
N PRO A 510 -75.68 -44.91 -10.85
CA PRO A 510 -74.52 -45.29 -10.03
C PRO A 510 -73.16 -45.20 -10.78
N PRO A 511 -72.10 -44.67 -10.16
CA PRO A 511 -70.73 -44.86 -10.64
C PRO A 511 -69.90 -45.88 -9.82
N SER A 512 -68.87 -46.41 -10.49
CA SER A 512 -67.89 -47.40 -10.00
C SER A 512 -66.85 -46.83 -9.02
N PRO A 513 -65.99 -47.65 -8.38
CA PRO A 513 -65.22 -47.23 -7.21
C PRO A 513 -64.07 -46.27 -7.54
N GLY A 514 -63.98 -45.18 -6.76
CA GLY A 514 -62.81 -44.30 -6.71
C GLY A 514 -61.68 -44.87 -5.84
N PRO A 515 -60.43 -44.41 -6.04
CA PRO A 515 -59.27 -44.95 -5.32
C PRO A 515 -59.17 -44.49 -3.87
N THR A 516 -58.34 -45.22 -3.13
CA THR A 516 -57.96 -45.03 -1.73
C THR A 516 -57.54 -43.60 -1.34
N GLY A 517 -58.14 -43.12 -0.25
CA GLY A 517 -57.57 -42.19 0.75
C GLY A 517 -56.55 -41.14 0.29
N SER A 518 -57.03 -39.92 0.01
CA SER A 518 -56.18 -38.73 0.07
C SER A 518 -56.07 -38.25 1.53
N THR A 519 -54.85 -38.28 2.08
CA THR A 519 -54.46 -37.46 3.22
C THR A 519 -54.70 -35.98 2.89
N PRO A 520 -55.26 -35.15 3.79
CA PRO A 520 -55.38 -33.72 3.54
C PRO A 520 -53.98 -33.06 3.41
N PRO A 521 -53.83 -32.01 2.59
CA PRO A 521 -52.59 -31.26 2.51
C PRO A 521 -52.29 -30.55 3.85
N PRO A 522 -51.01 -30.37 4.22
CA PRO A 522 -50.65 -29.59 5.40
C PRO A 522 -50.98 -28.10 5.19
N PRO A 523 -51.26 -27.33 6.27
CA PRO A 523 -51.44 -25.89 6.17
C PRO A 523 -50.15 -25.17 5.73
N GLU A 524 -50.30 -24.09 4.96
CA GLU A 524 -49.17 -23.27 4.46
C GLU A 524 -48.69 -22.21 5.46
N ASP A 525 -49.44 -22.00 6.55
CA ASP A 525 -48.98 -21.21 7.70
C ASP A 525 -48.26 -22.12 8.71
N GLY A 526 -47.23 -21.59 9.39
CA GLY A 526 -46.32 -22.35 10.28
C GLY A 526 -46.92 -22.88 11.59
N THR A 527 -48.21 -23.17 11.62
CA THR A 527 -48.92 -23.89 12.67
C THR A 527 -48.90 -25.41 12.44
N CYS A 528 -49.18 -26.16 13.50
CA CYS A 528 -49.57 -27.56 13.42
C CYS A 528 -50.97 -27.73 12.74
#